data_AF-A0A2S5KHX5-F1
#
_entry.id   AF-A0A2S5KHX5-F1
#
_cell.length_a   1.000
_cell.length_b   1.000
_cell.length_c   1.000
_cell.angle_alpha   90.00
_cell.angle_beta   90.00
_cell.angle_gamma   90.00
#
_symmetry.space_group_name_H-M   'P 1'
#
loop_
_entity.id
_entity.type
_entity.pdbx_description
1 polymer ?
#
loop_
_entity_poly.entity_id
_entity_poly.type
_entity_poly.pdbx_seq_one_letter_code
_entity_poly.pdbx_strand_id
1 'polypeptide(L)'
;TTTVSAGTLSVNGSLISDVTVNSGATLQGSGSVGDLTVLSGATLAPGNSPGALTVNGDLVVNGTLLVDIDGTTAGSEYDQLIVTGSVDLSSATLSVDLG
;
A
#
# COMPACT_ATOMS: atom_id res chain seq x y z
N THR A 1 -1.52 -2.75 -16.78
CA THR A 1 -1.87 -1.91 -15.62
C THR A 1 -3.25 -2.29 -15.11
N THR A 2 -3.39 -2.43 -13.80
CA THR A 2 -4.66 -2.61 -13.08
C THR A 2 -5.05 -1.26 -12.46
N THR A 3 -6.29 -0.83 -12.65
CA THR A 3 -6.81 0.41 -12.06
C THR A 3 -7.85 0.07 -11.01
N VAL A 4 -7.63 0.52 -9.78
CA VAL A 4 -8.62 0.45 -8.71
C VAL A 4 -9.46 1.72 -8.77
N SER A 5 -10.58 1.66 -9.48
CA SER A 5 -11.41 2.85 -9.74
C SER A 5 -12.24 3.28 -8.52
N ALA A 6 -12.62 2.34 -7.66
CA ALA A 6 -13.40 2.56 -6.45
C ALA A 6 -13.32 1.32 -5.55
N GLY A 7 -13.72 1.46 -4.28
CA GLY A 7 -13.76 0.35 -3.32
C GLY A 7 -12.36 -0.16 -2.96
N THR A 8 -12.29 -1.41 -2.49
CA THR A 8 -11.03 -2.00 -2.00
C THR A 8 -10.57 -3.15 -2.90
N LEU A 9 -9.31 -3.09 -3.34
CA LEU A 9 -8.60 -4.23 -3.90
C LEU A 9 -7.70 -4.84 -2.83
N SER A 10 -7.95 -6.10 -2.45
CA SER A 10 -7.09 -6.87 -1.55
C SER A 10 -6.17 -7.79 -2.37
N VAL A 11 -4.86 -7.58 -2.27
CA VAL A 11 -3.83 -8.36 -2.96
C VAL A 11 -3.11 -9.22 -1.94
N ASN A 12 -3.45 -10.51 -1.88
CA ASN A 12 -2.81 -11.51 -1.01
C ASN A 12 -1.96 -12.54 -1.77
N GLY A 13 -1.99 -12.47 -3.10
CA GLY A 13 -1.16 -13.27 -3.99
C GLY A 13 -0.14 -12.40 -4.72
N SER A 14 0.12 -12.69 -6.00
CA SER A 14 0.93 -11.84 -6.85
C SER A 14 0.08 -11.22 -7.95
N LEU A 15 0.12 -9.89 -8.05
CA LEU A 15 -0.45 -9.11 -9.13
C LEU A 15 0.70 -8.44 -9.89
N ILE A 16 1.24 -9.12 -10.89
CA ILE A 16 2.46 -8.68 -11.61
C ILE A 16 2.26 -7.34 -12.34
N SER A 17 1.02 -6.93 -12.60
CA SER A 17 0.74 -5.65 -13.25
C SER A 17 1.00 -4.45 -12.35
N ASP A 18 1.42 -3.34 -12.94
CA ASP A 18 1.38 -2.03 -12.29
C ASP A 18 -0.03 -1.68 -11.83
N VAL A 19 -0.13 -0.95 -10.72
CA VAL A 19 -1.38 -0.59 -10.07
C VAL A 19 -1.50 0.93 -9.94
N THR A 20 -2.65 1.46 -10.34
CA THR A 20 -3.06 2.83 -10.04
C THR A 20 -4.30 2.81 -9.17
N VAL A 21 -4.24 3.48 -8.01
CA VAL A 21 -5.37 3.58 -7.06
C VAL A 21 -5.97 4.97 -7.19
N ASN A 22 -7.24 5.05 -7.61
CA ASN A 22 -7.93 6.32 -7.80
C ASN A 22 -8.52 6.85 -6.50
N SER A 23 -8.84 8.15 -6.48
CA SER A 23 -9.51 8.81 -5.35
C SER A 23 -10.73 8.03 -4.88
N GLY A 24 -10.85 7.83 -3.57
CA GLY A 24 -11.93 7.06 -2.94
C GLY A 24 -11.78 5.53 -3.03
N ALA A 25 -10.67 5.04 -3.58
CA ALA A 25 -10.32 3.63 -3.61
C ALA A 25 -9.17 3.28 -2.66
N THR A 26 -9.09 2.00 -2.32
CA THR A 26 -8.08 1.44 -1.42
C THR A 26 -7.37 0.26 -2.06
N LEU A 27 -6.04 0.20 -1.95
CA LEU A 27 -5.27 -1.03 -2.13
C LEU A 27 -4.83 -1.52 -0.75
N GLN A 28 -5.06 -2.81 -0.46
CA GLN A 28 -4.56 -3.47 0.75
C GLN A 28 -4.01 -4.87 0.48
N GLY A 29 -3.50 -5.53 1.52
CA GLY A 29 -3.18 -6.96 1.53
C GLY A 29 -1.70 -7.24 1.74
N SER A 30 -1.36 -8.53 1.83
CA SER A 30 -0.01 -8.98 2.17
C SER A 30 0.74 -9.64 0.99
N GLY A 31 0.36 -9.31 -0.23
CA GLY A 31 0.87 -9.90 -1.46
C GLY A 31 1.95 -9.07 -2.15
N SER A 32 1.98 -9.12 -3.47
CA SER A 32 2.89 -8.31 -4.30
C SER A 32 2.20 -7.66 -5.49
N VAL A 33 2.67 -6.46 -5.85
CA VAL A 33 2.27 -5.69 -7.05
C VAL A 33 3.48 -5.29 -7.89
N GLY A 34 3.26 -4.82 -9.14
CA GLY A 34 4.27 -4.11 -9.95
C GLY A 34 4.49 -2.67 -9.46
N ASP A 35 4.73 -1.72 -10.36
CA ASP A 35 4.79 -0.29 -9.99
C ASP A 35 3.46 0.13 -9.33
N LEU A 36 3.53 0.98 -8.29
CA LEU A 36 2.35 1.40 -7.55
C LEU A 36 2.25 2.92 -7.49
N THR A 37 1.17 3.45 -8.05
CA THR A 37 0.79 4.87 -7.92
C THR A 37 -0.51 5.00 -7.15
N VAL A 38 -0.45 5.67 -6.00
CA VAL A 38 -1.61 5.99 -5.15
C VAL A 38 -1.94 7.46 -5.36
N LEU A 39 -3.07 7.75 -6.01
CA LEU A 39 -3.45 9.13 -6.32
C LEU A 39 -3.99 9.86 -5.08
N SER A 40 -4.09 11.19 -5.18
CA SER A 40 -4.71 12.00 -4.15
C SER A 40 -6.14 11.52 -3.85
N GLY A 41 -6.50 11.46 -2.56
CA GLY A 41 -7.77 10.93 -2.09
C GLY A 41 -7.89 9.39 -2.08
N ALA A 42 -6.85 8.66 -2.50
CA ALA A 42 -6.79 7.20 -2.40
C ALA A 42 -6.05 6.74 -1.14
N THR A 43 -6.20 5.46 -0.79
CA THR A 43 -5.54 4.84 0.37
C THR A 43 -4.71 3.62 -0.03
N LEU A 44 -3.51 3.53 0.52
CA LEU A 44 -2.69 2.33 0.54
C LEU A 44 -2.59 1.84 1.99
N ALA A 45 -3.04 0.62 2.25
CA ALA A 45 -3.00 -0.03 3.56
C ALA A 45 -2.21 -1.35 3.44
N PRO A 46 -0.88 -1.34 3.58
CA PRO A 46 -0.06 -2.55 3.49
C PRO A 46 -0.51 -3.57 4.54
N GLY A 47 -0.54 -4.86 4.19
CA GLY A 47 -0.90 -5.92 5.14
C GLY A 47 -2.39 -6.24 5.22
N ASN A 48 -2.69 -7.23 6.07
CA ASN A 48 -4.04 -7.49 6.59
C ASN A 48 -4.03 -7.24 8.12
N SER A 49 -3.27 -6.21 8.52
CA SER A 49 -3.28 -5.59 9.84
C SER A 49 -3.03 -6.54 11.03
N PRO A 50 -1.75 -6.82 11.38
CA PRO A 50 -0.52 -6.45 10.67
C PRO A 50 -0.19 -7.35 9.47
N GLY A 51 0.56 -6.83 8.48
CA GLY A 51 1.13 -7.65 7.41
C GLY A 51 2.15 -6.93 6.52
N ALA A 52 2.62 -7.60 5.46
CA ALA A 52 3.61 -7.03 4.54
C ALA A 52 3.14 -7.02 3.07
N LEU A 53 3.11 -5.86 2.42
CA LEU A 53 2.87 -5.72 0.98
C LEU A 53 4.19 -5.43 0.25
N THR A 54 4.45 -6.12 -0.86
CA THR A 54 5.62 -5.87 -1.70
C THR A 54 5.26 -5.12 -2.99
N VAL A 55 5.99 -4.05 -3.30
CA VAL A 55 5.98 -3.33 -4.58
C VAL A 55 7.27 -3.70 -5.33
N ASN A 56 7.13 -4.51 -6.38
CA ASN A 56 8.25 -4.96 -7.22
C ASN A 56 8.58 -3.93 -8.31
N GLY A 57 8.79 -2.68 -7.89
CA GLY A 57 8.88 -1.53 -8.79
C GLY A 57 8.97 -0.22 -8.02
N ASP A 58 8.67 0.87 -8.71
CA ASP A 58 8.62 2.20 -8.12
C ASP A 58 7.29 2.43 -7.37
N LEU A 59 7.36 3.17 -6.27
CA LEU A 59 6.23 3.57 -5.45
C LEU A 59 6.08 5.10 -5.47
N VAL A 60 4.88 5.57 -5.80
CA VAL A 60 4.47 6.98 -5.64
C VAL A 60 3.20 7.03 -4.80
N VAL A 61 3.24 7.78 -3.70
CA VAL A 61 2.07 8.02 -2.85
C VAL A 61 1.75 9.51 -2.79
N ASN A 62 0.65 9.89 -3.46
CA ASN A 62 0.03 11.21 -3.38
C ASN A 62 -1.22 11.22 -2.49
N GLY A 63 -1.61 10.05 -1.98
CA GLY A 63 -2.77 9.82 -1.12
C GLY A 63 -2.38 9.52 0.32
N THR A 64 -3.15 8.65 0.96
CA THR A 64 -2.90 8.22 2.35
C THR A 64 -2.15 6.89 2.35
N LEU A 65 -1.06 6.84 3.11
CA LEU A 65 -0.46 5.59 3.58
C LEU A 65 -1.01 5.32 4.99
N LEU A 66 -1.84 4.30 5.12
CA LEU A 66 -2.40 3.83 6.39
C LEU A 66 -1.56 2.67 6.91
N VAL A 67 -1.13 2.74 8.16
CA VAL A 67 -0.22 1.77 8.79
C VAL A 67 -0.71 1.45 10.19
N ASP A 68 -0.86 0.17 10.49
CA ASP A 68 -1.12 -0.34 11.84
C ASP A 68 0.21 -0.60 12.58
N ILE A 69 0.31 -0.16 13.84
CA ILE A 69 1.44 -0.42 14.73
C ILE A 69 0.93 -1.04 16.05
N ASP A 70 1.06 -2.36 16.18
CA ASP A 70 0.66 -3.14 17.35
C ASP A 70 1.84 -3.67 18.18
N GLY A 71 3.08 -3.39 17.74
CA GLY A 71 4.29 -3.85 18.39
C GLY A 71 5.56 -3.42 17.66
N THR A 72 6.61 -4.24 17.74
CA THR A 72 7.97 -3.84 17.33
C THR A 72 8.56 -4.69 16.21
N THR A 73 7.82 -5.69 15.71
CA THR A 73 8.25 -6.62 14.67
C THR A 73 7.56 -6.34 13.33
N ALA A 74 8.35 -6.01 12.31
CA ALA A 74 7.84 -5.70 10.98
C ALA A 74 7.06 -6.85 10.34
N GLY A 75 5.94 -6.54 9.69
CA GLY A 75 5.15 -7.49 8.91
C GLY A 75 4.35 -8.50 9.75
N SER A 76 4.52 -8.50 11.08
CA SER A 76 3.77 -9.37 12.00
C SER A 76 3.16 -8.63 13.19
N GLU A 77 3.78 -7.55 13.65
CA GLU A 77 3.28 -6.67 14.72
C GLU A 77 3.08 -5.23 14.25
N TYR A 78 3.60 -4.86 13.07
CA TYR A 78 3.26 -3.61 12.40
C TYR A 78 3.30 -3.79 10.90
N ASP A 79 2.54 -2.97 10.17
CA ASP A 79 2.48 -3.08 8.72
C ASP A 79 3.81 -2.72 8.06
N GLN A 80 4.20 -3.53 7.09
CA GLN A 80 5.41 -3.33 6.32
C GLN A 80 5.09 -3.12 4.84
N LEU A 81 5.59 -2.02 4.29
CA LEU A 81 5.63 -1.81 2.85
C LEU A 81 7.06 -2.04 2.36
N ILE A 82 7.25 -3.05 1.52
CA ILE A 82 8.56 -3.41 0.94
C ILE A 82 8.59 -2.91 -0.50
N VAL A 83 9.55 -2.06 -0.85
CA VAL A 83 9.67 -1.49 -2.21
C VAL A 83 11.05 -1.80 -2.77
N THR A 84 11.12 -2.36 -3.97
CA THR A 84 12.39 -2.71 -4.62
C THR A 84 12.96 -1.60 -5.50
N GLY A 85 12.11 -0.63 -5.89
CA GLY A 85 12.48 0.54 -6.69
C GLY A 85 12.57 1.82 -5.87
N SER A 86 12.35 2.94 -6.55
CA SER A 86 12.33 4.28 -5.94
C SER A 86 11.05 4.51 -5.15
N VAL A 87 11.13 5.35 -4.13
CA VAL A 87 10.00 5.71 -3.26
C VAL A 87 9.83 7.22 -3.27
N ASP A 88 8.66 7.69 -3.70
CA ASP A 88 8.22 9.07 -3.57
C ASP A 88 7.02 9.17 -2.62
N LEU A 89 7.25 9.75 -1.45
CA LEU A 89 6.25 10.06 -0.42
C LEU A 89 6.12 11.56 -0.18
N SER A 90 6.68 12.41 -1.05
CA SER A 90 6.76 13.85 -0.85
C SER A 90 5.38 14.54 -0.72
N SER A 91 4.33 13.90 -1.25
CA SER A 91 2.94 14.36 -1.19
C SER A 91 2.03 13.41 -0.40
N ALA A 92 2.59 12.44 0.31
CA ALA A 92 1.82 11.46 1.07
C ALA A 92 1.29 12.03 2.39
N THR A 93 0.11 11.61 2.79
CA THR A 93 -0.34 11.70 4.19
C THR A 93 -0.07 10.37 4.88
N LEU A 94 0.64 10.39 6.01
CA LEU A 94 0.76 9.23 6.88
C LEU A 94 -0.38 9.22 7.89
N SER A 95 -1.16 8.13 7.90
CA SER A 95 -2.13 7.82 8.94
C SER A 95 -1.64 6.61 9.71
N VAL A 96 -1.64 6.70 11.03
CA VAL A 96 -1.16 5.62 11.90
C VAL A 96 -2.29 5.24 12.85
N ASP A 97 -2.65 3.97 12.81
CA ASP A 97 -3.55 3.36 13.78
C ASP A 97 -2.69 2.59 14.79
N LEU A 98 -3.01 2.76 16.08
CA LEU A 98 -2.26 2.18 17.20
C LEU A 98 -3.17 1.22 17.98
N GLY A 99 -2.69 0.00 18.22
CA GLY A 99 -3.30 -1.00 19.09
C GLY A 99 -2.95 -0.88 20.57
#